data_AF-A0AAD2FIP1-F1
#
_entry.id   AF-A0AAD2FIP1-F1
#
_cell.length_a   1.000
_cell.length_b   1.000
_cell.length_c   1.000
_cell.angle_alpha   90.00
_cell.angle_beta   90.00
_cell.angle_gamma   90.00
#
_symmetry.space_group_name_H-M   'P 1'
#
loop_
_entity.id
_entity.type
_entity.pdbx_description
1 polymer ?
#
loop_
_entity_poly.entity_id
_entity_poly.type
_entity_poly.pdbx_seq_one_letter_code
_entity_poly.pdbx_strand_id
1 'polypeptide(L)'
;MDLSHAHGLLMLEKWSEIMAMVCGAYKPGDGKHEMVAKAMEGSEEIATPLFKMNKLLKSQKKWNDEKINELKGYCYHVFFKWLDIFPKQGVFPKLHDMAWHIPQFVTHFKMYGILSEESMESRHIVHKKLARILRFMPNKKQQNEVFTNRLQVYQLPEFEKVKAELIAKTTKKKRGKYNVKPKDNVLPISLPELVMDGANIRINKSMSIKPGLLEVYNMVVCGIVPSSWEKIFRDRDDIDDTQKIKAGYSSQLDR
;
A
#
# COMPACT_ATOMS: atom_id res chain seq x y z
N MET A 1 2.75 5.99 1.50
CA MET A 1 1.59 5.10 1.75
C MET A 1 1.13 4.68 0.36
N ASP A 2 1.32 3.41 0.01
CA ASP A 2 1.05 2.95 -1.36
C ASP A 2 -0.45 2.68 -1.52
N LEU A 3 -1.09 3.42 -2.42
CA LEU A 3 -2.50 3.22 -2.77
C LEU A 3 -2.64 1.88 -3.53
N SER A 4 -3.42 0.96 -2.97
CA SER A 4 -3.72 -0.33 -3.61
C SER A 4 -5.08 -0.30 -4.33
N HIS A 5 -5.33 -1.28 -5.21
CA HIS A 5 -6.64 -1.47 -5.85
C HIS A 5 -7.80 -1.54 -4.84
N ALA A 6 -7.56 -2.10 -3.65
CA ALA A 6 -8.58 -2.18 -2.60
C ALA A 6 -8.99 -0.77 -2.11
N HIS A 7 -8.06 0.17 -2.02
CA HIS A 7 -8.35 1.56 -1.67
C HIS A 7 -9.16 2.24 -2.77
N GLY A 8 -8.84 1.97 -4.05
CA GLY A 8 -9.62 2.50 -5.18
C GLY A 8 -11.06 1.97 -5.19
N LEU A 9 -11.27 0.68 -4.91
CA LEU A 9 -12.60 0.11 -4.77
C LEU A 9 -13.39 0.70 -3.60
N LEU A 10 -12.74 0.87 -2.45
CA LEU A 10 -13.36 1.48 -1.28
C LEU A 10 -13.77 2.94 -1.56
N MET A 11 -12.91 3.69 -2.25
CA MET A 11 -13.23 5.06 -2.67
C MET A 11 -14.47 5.08 -3.58
N LEU A 12 -14.57 4.18 -4.54
CA LEU A 12 -15.75 4.07 -5.42
C LEU A 12 -17.01 3.63 -4.67
N GLU A 13 -16.88 2.74 -3.68
CA GLU A 13 -17.99 2.34 -2.79
C GLU A 13 -18.50 3.51 -1.95
N LYS A 14 -17.60 4.41 -1.57
CA LYS A 14 -17.87 5.59 -0.76
C LYS A 14 -18.08 6.86 -1.59
N TRP A 15 -18.29 6.75 -2.90
CA TRP A 15 -18.29 7.91 -3.79
C TRP A 15 -19.31 8.98 -3.41
N SER A 16 -20.54 8.60 -3.03
CA SER A 16 -21.57 9.56 -2.62
C SER A 16 -21.22 10.29 -1.32
N GLU A 17 -20.52 9.64 -0.38
CA GLU A 17 -20.01 10.30 0.84
C GLU A 17 -18.89 11.30 0.49
N ILE A 18 -18.01 10.94 -0.44
CA ILE A 18 -16.95 11.82 -0.95
C ILE A 18 -17.56 13.02 -1.66
N MET A 19 -18.58 12.82 -2.49
CA MET A 19 -19.32 13.90 -3.14
C MET A 19 -19.92 14.87 -2.13
N ALA A 20 -20.61 14.37 -1.10
CA ALA A 20 -21.17 15.21 -0.05
C ALA A 20 -20.09 16.05 0.68
N MET A 21 -18.94 15.43 0.97
CA MET A 21 -17.81 16.11 1.60
C MET A 21 -17.20 17.19 0.71
N VAL A 22 -16.98 16.88 -0.57
CA VAL A 22 -16.38 17.81 -1.54
C VAL A 22 -17.30 19.00 -1.80
N CYS A 23 -18.61 18.77 -1.99
CA CYS A 23 -19.57 19.85 -2.18
C CYS A 23 -19.72 20.69 -0.90
N GLY A 24 -19.78 20.05 0.28
CA GLY A 24 -19.92 20.72 1.58
C GLY A 24 -18.73 21.60 1.99
N ALA A 25 -17.57 21.47 1.33
CA ALA A 25 -16.43 22.36 1.53
C ALA A 25 -16.66 23.78 0.97
N TYR A 26 -17.66 23.96 0.10
CA TYR A 26 -18.01 25.23 -0.51
C TYR A 26 -19.34 25.76 0.05
N LYS A 27 -19.45 27.09 0.18
CA LYS A 27 -20.70 27.71 0.66
C LYS A 27 -21.81 27.53 -0.38
N PRO A 28 -23.01 27.06 0.02
CA PRO A 28 -24.15 26.99 -0.89
C PRO A 28 -24.48 28.36 -1.49
N GLY A 29 -24.76 28.41 -2.79
CA GLY A 29 -25.04 29.64 -3.54
C GLY A 29 -23.82 30.41 -4.05
N ASP A 30 -22.58 29.94 -3.75
CA ASP A 30 -21.38 30.37 -4.48
C ASP A 30 -21.35 29.68 -5.86
N GLY A 31 -21.04 30.42 -6.93
CA GLY A 31 -20.85 29.84 -8.26
C GLY A 31 -19.79 28.72 -8.29
N LYS A 32 -18.83 28.73 -7.36
CA LYS A 32 -17.89 27.62 -7.17
C LYS A 32 -18.57 26.35 -6.65
N HIS A 33 -19.50 26.47 -5.69
CA HIS A 33 -20.25 25.33 -5.18
C HIS A 33 -21.05 24.67 -6.30
N GLU A 34 -21.76 25.46 -7.11
CA GLU A 34 -22.55 24.94 -8.24
C GLU A 34 -21.68 24.25 -9.29
N MET A 35 -20.53 24.85 -9.63
CA MET A 35 -19.58 24.26 -10.59
C MET A 35 -19.03 22.92 -10.08
N VAL A 36 -18.65 22.84 -8.80
CA VAL A 36 -18.12 21.61 -8.18
C VAL A 36 -19.21 20.56 -8.05
N ALA A 37 -20.41 20.93 -7.61
CA ALA A 37 -21.55 20.03 -7.49
C ALA A 37 -21.88 19.37 -8.84
N LYS A 38 -21.98 20.16 -9.91
CA LYS A 38 -22.23 19.65 -11.26
C LYS A 38 -21.13 18.70 -11.75
N ALA A 39 -19.86 19.00 -11.43
CA ALA A 39 -18.75 18.11 -11.77
C ALA A 39 -18.80 16.79 -10.99
N MET A 40 -19.15 16.84 -9.70
CA MET A 40 -19.28 15.66 -8.85
C MET A 40 -20.48 14.79 -9.26
N GLU A 41 -21.63 15.38 -9.59
CA GLU A 41 -22.79 14.68 -10.14
C GLU A 41 -22.42 13.93 -11.43
N GLY A 42 -21.75 14.60 -12.37
CA GLY A 42 -21.26 13.94 -13.58
C GLY A 42 -20.30 12.78 -13.24
N SER A 43 -19.38 12.98 -12.30
CA SER A 43 -18.45 11.94 -11.89
C SER A 43 -19.14 10.71 -11.26
N GLU A 44 -20.28 10.88 -10.58
CA GLU A 44 -21.05 9.78 -9.98
C GLU A 44 -21.65 8.84 -11.03
N GLU A 45 -22.08 9.39 -12.18
CA GLU A 45 -22.57 8.61 -13.32
C GLU A 45 -21.48 7.69 -13.92
N ILE A 46 -20.21 8.04 -13.72
CA ILE A 46 -19.06 7.22 -14.11
C ILE A 46 -18.67 6.28 -12.96
N ALA A 47 -18.58 6.78 -11.73
CA ALA A 47 -18.08 6.04 -10.57
C ALA A 47 -18.94 4.81 -10.24
N THR A 48 -20.26 4.93 -10.32
CA THR A 48 -21.20 3.83 -10.02
C THR A 48 -21.01 2.61 -10.94
N PRO A 49 -21.07 2.73 -12.27
CA PRO A 49 -20.80 1.60 -13.17
C PRO A 49 -19.35 1.15 -13.09
N LEU A 50 -18.39 2.06 -12.89
CA LEU A 50 -16.98 1.72 -12.70
C LEU A 50 -16.78 0.82 -11.46
N PHE A 51 -17.50 1.07 -10.37
CA PHE A 51 -17.48 0.22 -9.19
C PHE A 51 -17.99 -1.21 -9.48
N LYS A 52 -19.16 -1.31 -10.12
CA LYS A 52 -19.77 -2.60 -10.47
C LYS A 52 -18.89 -3.40 -11.43
N MET A 53 -18.35 -2.73 -12.44
CA MET A 53 -17.39 -3.30 -13.40
C MET A 53 -16.13 -3.82 -12.69
N ASN A 54 -15.53 -3.03 -11.80
CA ASN A 54 -14.34 -3.46 -11.06
C ASN A 54 -14.63 -4.65 -10.13
N LYS A 55 -15.80 -4.71 -9.48
CA LYS A 55 -16.22 -5.88 -8.69
C LYS A 55 -16.30 -7.15 -9.55
N LEU A 56 -16.84 -7.04 -10.76
CA LEU A 56 -16.85 -8.16 -11.70
C LEU A 56 -15.42 -8.55 -12.11
N LEU A 57 -14.60 -7.60 -12.55
CA LEU A 57 -13.23 -7.86 -13.01
C LEU A 57 -12.34 -8.49 -11.93
N LYS A 58 -12.59 -8.23 -10.65
CA LYS A 58 -11.87 -8.85 -9.51
C LYS A 58 -12.38 -10.24 -9.13
N SER A 59 -13.51 -10.69 -9.68
CA SER A 59 -14.12 -11.98 -9.36
C SER A 59 -13.16 -13.14 -9.64
N GLN A 60 -12.98 -14.00 -8.64
CA GLN A 60 -12.20 -15.23 -8.72
C GLN A 60 -13.04 -16.43 -9.22
N LYS A 61 -14.15 -16.16 -9.92
CA LYS A 61 -15.04 -17.18 -10.50
C LYS A 61 -15.11 -17.00 -12.01
N LYS A 62 -15.30 -18.10 -12.74
CA LYS A 62 -15.70 -18.05 -14.15
C LYS A 62 -17.09 -17.41 -14.28
N TRP A 63 -17.33 -16.76 -15.40
CA TRP A 63 -18.56 -16.02 -15.66
C TRP A 63 -19.44 -16.74 -16.67
N ASN A 64 -20.74 -16.58 -16.48
CA ASN A 64 -21.76 -16.91 -17.46
C ASN A 64 -21.97 -15.73 -18.42
N ASP A 65 -22.78 -15.94 -19.45
CA ASP A 65 -23.02 -14.94 -20.49
C ASP A 65 -23.76 -13.71 -19.95
N GLU A 66 -24.60 -13.88 -18.93
CA GLU A 66 -25.29 -12.76 -18.26
C GLU A 66 -24.28 -11.76 -17.67
N LYS A 67 -23.31 -12.25 -16.89
CA LYS A 67 -22.27 -11.38 -16.29
C LYS A 67 -21.36 -10.73 -17.33
N ILE A 68 -21.11 -11.42 -18.44
CA ILE A 68 -20.31 -10.84 -19.54
C ILE A 68 -21.08 -9.70 -20.21
N ASN A 69 -22.39 -9.86 -20.39
CA ASN A 69 -23.24 -8.80 -20.93
C ASN A 69 -23.38 -7.62 -19.97
N GLU A 70 -23.50 -7.86 -18.66
CA GLU A 70 -23.45 -6.81 -17.64
C GLU A 70 -22.14 -6.01 -17.71
N LEU A 71 -20.99 -6.71 -17.77
CA LEU A 71 -19.68 -6.06 -17.89
C LEU A 71 -19.60 -5.20 -19.15
N LYS A 72 -20.03 -5.73 -20.30
CA LYS A 72 -20.06 -4.98 -21.57
C LYS A 72 -20.88 -3.70 -21.42
N GLY A 73 -22.07 -3.80 -20.81
CA GLY A 73 -22.91 -2.65 -20.51
C GLY A 73 -22.18 -1.61 -19.68
N TYR A 74 -21.49 -2.01 -18.61
CA TYR A 74 -20.70 -1.08 -17.80
C TYR A 74 -19.51 -0.47 -18.54
N CYS A 75 -18.76 -1.26 -19.32
CA CYS A 75 -17.65 -0.75 -20.14
C CYS A 75 -18.12 0.34 -21.11
N TYR A 76 -19.20 0.08 -21.85
CA TYR A 76 -19.76 1.06 -22.79
C TYR A 76 -20.29 2.30 -22.08
N HIS A 77 -21.02 2.13 -20.97
CA HIS A 77 -21.55 3.25 -20.21
C HIS A 77 -20.42 4.16 -19.69
N VAL A 78 -19.39 3.59 -19.06
CA VAL A 78 -18.22 4.36 -18.57
C VAL A 78 -17.55 5.08 -19.72
N PHE A 79 -17.36 4.42 -20.86
CA PHE A 79 -16.72 5.02 -22.04
C PHE A 79 -17.47 6.24 -22.57
N PHE A 80 -18.77 6.09 -22.86
CA PHE A 80 -19.56 7.19 -23.42
C PHE A 80 -19.74 8.33 -22.42
N LYS A 81 -19.97 8.03 -21.14
CA LYS A 81 -20.09 9.07 -20.11
C LYS A 81 -18.79 9.81 -19.87
N TRP A 82 -17.64 9.14 -19.98
CA TRP A 82 -16.36 9.83 -19.94
C TRP A 82 -16.23 10.87 -21.06
N LEU A 83 -16.59 10.51 -22.30
CA LEU A 83 -16.53 11.44 -23.43
C LEU A 83 -17.50 12.62 -23.30
N ASP A 84 -18.69 12.37 -22.72
CA ASP A 84 -19.72 13.39 -22.49
C ASP A 84 -19.30 14.40 -21.40
N ILE A 85 -18.75 13.88 -20.28
CA ILE A 85 -18.38 14.71 -19.12
C ILE A 85 -17.03 15.40 -19.34
N PHE A 86 -16.09 14.74 -20.02
CA PHE A 86 -14.75 15.24 -20.26
C PHE A 86 -14.42 15.32 -21.76
N PRO A 87 -15.19 16.08 -22.57
CA PRO A 87 -15.04 16.09 -24.03
C PRO A 87 -13.70 16.66 -24.51
N LYS A 88 -13.03 17.44 -23.65
CA LYS A 88 -11.68 17.99 -23.93
C LYS A 88 -10.57 17.01 -23.58
N GLN A 89 -10.86 15.92 -22.86
CA GLN A 89 -9.89 14.91 -22.51
C GLN A 89 -9.96 13.77 -23.53
N GLY A 90 -8.83 13.46 -24.15
CA GLY A 90 -8.74 12.32 -25.05
C GLY A 90 -8.95 10.98 -24.32
N VAL A 91 -9.22 9.93 -25.09
CA VAL A 91 -9.29 8.57 -24.58
C VAL A 91 -7.88 8.13 -24.15
N PHE A 92 -7.70 7.90 -22.86
CA PHE A 92 -6.43 7.38 -22.33
C PHE A 92 -6.34 5.86 -22.52
N PRO A 93 -5.13 5.26 -22.56
CA PRO A 93 -4.96 3.84 -22.90
C PRO A 93 -5.80 2.88 -22.08
N LYS A 94 -5.89 3.07 -20.75
CA LYS A 94 -6.71 2.20 -19.89
C LYS A 94 -8.21 2.28 -20.20
N LEU A 95 -8.72 3.45 -20.60
CA LEU A 95 -10.11 3.61 -21.03
C LEU A 95 -10.36 2.91 -22.36
N HIS A 96 -9.40 2.99 -23.29
CA HIS A 96 -9.42 2.26 -24.55
C HIS A 96 -9.40 0.74 -24.31
N ASP A 97 -8.46 0.23 -23.52
CA ASP A 97 -8.37 -1.20 -23.20
C ASP A 97 -9.67 -1.72 -22.58
N MET A 98 -10.24 -0.96 -21.66
CA MET A 98 -11.50 -1.28 -20.99
C MET A 98 -12.68 -1.40 -21.96
N ALA A 99 -12.76 -0.52 -22.96
CA ALA A 99 -13.88 -0.51 -23.89
C ALA A 99 -13.72 -1.48 -25.08
N TRP A 100 -12.48 -1.70 -25.56
CA TRP A 100 -12.24 -2.51 -26.77
C TRP A 100 -11.69 -3.91 -26.48
N HIS A 101 -10.80 -4.07 -25.50
CA HIS A 101 -10.07 -5.33 -25.32
C HIS A 101 -10.66 -6.20 -24.22
N ILE A 102 -11.03 -5.62 -23.07
CA ILE A 102 -11.58 -6.38 -21.95
C ILE A 102 -12.85 -7.15 -22.36
N PRO A 103 -13.86 -6.55 -23.03
CA PRO A 103 -15.06 -7.26 -23.48
C PRO A 103 -14.78 -8.48 -24.37
N GLN A 104 -13.84 -8.34 -25.31
CA GLN A 104 -13.46 -9.42 -26.22
C GLN A 104 -12.76 -10.54 -25.46
N PHE A 105 -11.79 -10.16 -24.61
CA PHE A 105 -11.06 -11.08 -23.77
C PHE A 105 -12.00 -11.92 -22.89
N VAL A 106 -12.91 -11.28 -22.16
CA VAL A 106 -13.81 -12.00 -21.24
C VAL A 106 -14.85 -12.82 -21.98
N THR A 107 -15.21 -12.43 -23.22
CA THR A 107 -16.09 -13.25 -24.06
C THR A 107 -15.42 -14.56 -24.44
N HIS A 108 -14.13 -14.52 -24.75
CA HIS A 108 -13.36 -15.70 -25.14
C HIS A 108 -12.99 -16.58 -23.93
N PHE A 109 -12.42 -16.00 -22.87
CA PHE A 109 -11.88 -16.75 -21.74
C PHE A 109 -12.87 -16.98 -20.60
N LYS A 110 -14.00 -16.25 -20.57
CA LYS A 110 -15.04 -16.32 -19.52
C LYS A 110 -14.50 -16.05 -18.10
N MET A 111 -13.37 -15.35 -17.99
CA MET A 111 -12.74 -14.97 -16.72
C MET A 111 -11.81 -13.77 -16.91
N TYR A 112 -11.55 -13.04 -15.83
CA TYR A 112 -10.57 -11.96 -15.80
C TYR A 112 -9.77 -11.98 -14.49
N GLY A 113 -10.44 -11.85 -13.34
CA GLY A 113 -9.80 -11.74 -12.03
C GLY A 113 -8.96 -12.96 -11.62
N ILE A 114 -9.34 -14.15 -12.10
CA ILE A 114 -8.57 -15.39 -11.89
C ILE A 114 -7.16 -15.31 -12.49
N LEU A 115 -7.03 -14.61 -13.62
CA LEU A 115 -5.77 -14.44 -14.34
C LEU A 115 -4.97 -13.23 -13.83
N SER A 116 -5.45 -12.56 -12.80
CA SER A 116 -4.80 -11.37 -12.26
C SER A 116 -3.49 -11.72 -11.54
N GLU A 117 -2.48 -10.88 -11.79
CA GLU A 117 -1.15 -10.98 -11.19
C GLU A 117 -1.12 -10.70 -9.68
N GLU A 118 -2.23 -10.28 -9.06
CA GLU A 118 -2.30 -10.04 -7.60
C GLU A 118 -1.85 -11.26 -6.77
N SER A 119 -2.11 -12.47 -7.28
CA SER A 119 -1.62 -13.70 -6.65
C SER A 119 -0.08 -13.79 -6.63
N MET A 120 0.60 -13.26 -7.64
CA MET A 120 2.06 -13.18 -7.70
C MET A 120 2.62 -12.14 -6.73
N GLU A 121 1.97 -10.97 -6.61
CA GLU A 121 2.39 -9.93 -5.66
C GLU A 121 2.38 -10.45 -4.22
N SER A 122 1.38 -11.26 -3.85
CA SER A 122 1.32 -11.90 -2.52
C SER A 122 2.53 -12.79 -2.23
N ARG A 123 3.15 -13.38 -3.27
CA ARG A 123 4.33 -14.23 -3.17
C ARG A 123 5.63 -13.43 -3.06
N HIS A 124 5.65 -12.14 -3.39
CA HIS A 124 6.84 -11.30 -3.23
C HIS A 124 7.35 -11.28 -1.79
N ILE A 125 6.47 -11.35 -0.79
CA ILE A 125 6.86 -11.42 0.63
C ILE A 125 7.64 -12.73 0.90
N VAL A 126 7.16 -13.86 0.37
CA VAL A 126 7.83 -15.15 0.48
C VAL A 126 9.18 -15.12 -0.23
N HIS A 127 9.23 -14.56 -1.45
CA HIS A 127 10.46 -14.40 -2.22
C HIS A 127 11.50 -13.58 -1.45
N LYS A 128 11.11 -12.41 -0.93
CA LYS A 128 12.00 -11.55 -0.12
C LYS A 128 12.50 -12.27 1.13
N LYS A 129 11.64 -13.02 1.81
CA LYS A 129 12.03 -13.79 3.01
C LYS A 129 13.03 -14.89 2.67
N LEU A 130 12.77 -15.66 1.62
CA LEU A 130 13.68 -16.72 1.16
C LEU A 130 15.01 -16.13 0.71
N ALA A 131 15.00 -15.09 -0.13
CA ALA A 131 16.21 -14.41 -0.58
C ALA A 131 17.06 -13.93 0.60
N ARG A 132 16.43 -13.34 1.63
CA ARG A 132 17.13 -12.90 2.84
C ARG A 132 17.75 -14.04 3.64
N ILE A 133 17.07 -15.18 3.77
CA ILE A 133 17.61 -16.36 4.48
C ILE A 133 18.80 -16.94 3.71
N LEU A 134 18.68 -17.00 2.38
CA LEU A 134 19.66 -17.66 1.53
C LEU A 134 20.84 -16.76 1.18
N ARG A 135 20.78 -15.45 1.42
CA ARG A 135 21.81 -14.46 1.00
C ARG A 135 23.23 -14.79 1.45
N PHE A 136 23.38 -15.52 2.55
CA PHE A 136 24.67 -15.87 3.13
C PHE A 136 25.30 -17.13 2.54
N MET A 137 24.62 -17.82 1.62
CA MET A 137 25.22 -18.95 0.92
C MET A 137 26.28 -18.46 -0.08
N PRO A 138 27.51 -18.99 -0.03
CA PRO A 138 28.60 -18.54 -0.88
C PRO A 138 28.44 -18.98 -2.35
N ASN A 139 27.84 -20.16 -2.59
CA ASN A 139 27.65 -20.69 -3.93
C ASN A 139 26.30 -20.23 -4.51
N LYS A 140 26.36 -19.43 -5.59
CA LYS A 140 25.18 -18.91 -6.29
C LYS A 140 24.31 -19.97 -6.95
N LYS A 141 24.91 -21.01 -7.52
CA LYS A 141 24.17 -22.11 -8.15
C LYS A 141 23.36 -22.86 -7.10
N GLN A 142 24.02 -23.26 -6.01
CA GLN A 142 23.36 -23.93 -4.88
C GLN A 142 22.32 -23.01 -4.21
N GLN A 143 22.59 -21.71 -4.09
CA GLN A 143 21.64 -20.73 -3.59
C GLN A 143 20.35 -20.70 -4.42
N ASN A 144 20.46 -20.69 -5.74
CA ASN A 144 19.31 -20.70 -6.64
C ASN A 144 18.56 -22.03 -6.59
N GLU A 145 19.26 -23.16 -6.58
CA GLU A 145 18.65 -24.49 -6.43
C GLU A 145 17.84 -24.59 -5.14
N VAL A 146 18.42 -24.17 -4.00
CA VAL A 146 17.73 -24.16 -2.70
C VAL A 146 16.57 -23.16 -2.67
N PHE A 147 16.71 -22.00 -3.31
CA PHE A 147 15.63 -21.03 -3.43
C PHE A 147 14.44 -21.62 -4.17
N THR A 148 14.68 -22.22 -5.35
CA THR A 148 13.66 -22.85 -6.18
C THR A 148 12.99 -24.02 -5.46
N ASN A 149 13.78 -24.91 -4.86
CA ASN A 149 13.25 -26.06 -4.11
C ASN A 149 12.35 -25.59 -2.96
N ARG A 150 12.77 -24.57 -2.19
CA ARG A 150 11.94 -24.02 -1.12
C ARG A 150 10.68 -23.36 -1.67
N LEU A 151 10.76 -22.66 -2.79
CA LEU A 151 9.59 -22.03 -3.41
C LEU A 151 8.57 -23.07 -3.90
N GLN A 152 9.04 -24.19 -4.48
CA GLN A 152 8.18 -25.30 -4.90
C GLN A 152 7.47 -25.95 -3.71
N VAL A 153 8.13 -26.09 -2.55
CA VAL A 153 7.49 -26.59 -1.33
C VAL A 153 6.30 -25.73 -0.90
N TYR A 154 6.37 -24.40 -1.07
CA TYR A 154 5.24 -23.51 -0.79
C TYR A 154 4.04 -23.68 -1.75
N GLN A 155 4.20 -24.40 -2.86
CA GLN A 155 3.15 -24.67 -3.83
C GLN A 155 2.44 -26.01 -3.60
N LEU A 156 3.01 -26.88 -2.74
CA LEU A 156 2.45 -28.20 -2.46
C LEU A 156 1.19 -28.08 -1.57
N PRO A 157 0.06 -28.70 -1.94
CA PRO A 157 -1.17 -28.67 -1.14
C PRO A 157 -0.99 -29.20 0.29
N GLU A 158 -0.10 -30.15 0.49
CA GLU A 158 0.25 -30.73 1.78
C GLU A 158 0.88 -29.70 2.71
N PHE A 159 1.65 -28.76 2.16
CA PHE A 159 2.29 -27.70 2.93
C PHE A 159 1.25 -26.74 3.53
N GLU A 160 0.15 -26.48 2.84
CA GLU A 160 -0.95 -25.67 3.39
C GLU A 160 -1.60 -26.34 4.59
N LYS A 161 -1.84 -27.66 4.52
CA LYS A 161 -2.37 -28.44 5.65
C LYS A 161 -1.43 -28.38 6.85
N VAL A 162 -0.14 -28.65 6.64
CA VAL A 162 0.89 -28.58 7.70
C VAL A 162 0.96 -27.17 8.29
N LYS A 163 0.95 -26.12 7.46
CA LYS A 163 0.95 -24.72 7.92
C LYS A 163 -0.29 -24.40 8.76
N ALA A 164 -1.47 -24.82 8.33
CA ALA A 164 -2.73 -24.61 9.05
C ALA A 164 -2.71 -25.33 10.41
N GLU A 165 -2.23 -26.58 10.45
CA GLU A 165 -2.02 -27.31 11.70
C GLU A 165 -1.04 -26.61 12.63
N LEU A 166 0.07 -26.10 12.09
CA LEU A 166 1.10 -25.43 12.88
C LEU A 166 0.56 -24.13 13.48
N ILE A 167 -0.18 -23.34 12.70
CA ILE A 167 -0.88 -22.14 13.18
C ILE A 167 -1.89 -22.53 14.27
N ALA A 168 -2.72 -23.55 14.04
CA ALA A 168 -3.71 -24.02 15.01
C ALA A 168 -3.08 -24.55 16.31
N LYS A 169 -1.91 -25.22 16.23
CA LYS A 169 -1.13 -25.65 17.39
C LYS A 169 -0.50 -24.47 18.13
N THR A 170 -0.15 -23.40 17.41
CA THR A 170 0.49 -22.19 17.99
C THR A 170 -0.53 -21.25 18.63
N THR A 171 -1.74 -21.12 18.08
CA THR A 171 -2.82 -20.26 18.63
C THR A 171 -3.47 -20.83 19.89
N LYS A 172 -3.39 -22.14 20.14
CA LYS A 172 -4.07 -22.81 21.27
C LYS A 172 -3.42 -22.60 22.65
N LYS A 173 -2.27 -21.95 22.75
CA LYS A 173 -1.75 -21.47 24.04
C LYS A 173 -1.19 -20.07 23.88
N LYS A 174 -1.94 -19.06 24.33
CA LYS A 174 -1.30 -17.85 24.87
C LYS A 174 -0.34 -18.36 25.94
N ARG A 175 0.96 -18.39 25.66
CA ARG A 175 1.95 -18.51 26.73
C ARG A 175 1.58 -17.40 27.72
N GLY A 176 1.31 -17.76 28.97
CA GLY A 176 1.00 -16.78 30.01
C GLY A 176 2.07 -15.69 29.99
N LYS A 177 1.71 -14.46 30.41
CA LYS A 177 2.67 -13.36 30.51
C LYS A 177 3.94 -13.91 31.17
N TYR A 178 5.01 -13.96 30.40
CA TYR A 178 6.31 -14.22 31.00
C TYR A 178 6.51 -13.08 31.99
N ASN A 179 6.66 -13.40 33.27
CA ASN A 179 7.13 -12.45 34.30
C ASN A 179 8.60 -12.14 34.01
N VAL A 180 8.87 -11.55 32.85
CA VAL A 180 10.08 -10.80 32.63
C VAL A 180 9.83 -9.53 33.42
N LYS A 181 10.36 -9.46 34.64
CA LYS A 181 10.56 -8.16 35.28
C LYS A 181 11.21 -7.28 34.23
N PRO A 182 10.63 -6.12 33.86
CA PRO A 182 11.34 -5.22 32.97
C PRO A 182 12.66 -4.93 33.67
N LYS A 183 13.76 -5.46 33.15
CA LYS A 183 15.03 -4.81 33.41
C LYS A 183 14.84 -3.45 32.76
N ASP A 184 15.07 -2.38 33.52
CA ASP A 184 15.14 -0.99 33.06
C ASP A 184 16.29 -0.75 32.06
N ASN A 185 16.58 -1.73 31.23
CA ASN A 185 17.36 -1.57 30.03
C ASN A 185 16.36 -1.19 28.92
N VAL A 186 15.82 0.01 29.02
CA VAL A 186 15.65 0.80 27.80
C VAL A 186 17.06 0.90 27.24
N LEU A 187 17.43 -0.02 26.35
CA LEU A 187 18.61 0.18 25.54
C LEU A 187 18.36 1.51 24.83
N PRO A 188 19.16 2.55 25.09
CA PRO A 188 19.05 3.76 24.28
C PRO A 188 19.15 3.29 22.83
N ILE A 189 18.28 3.83 21.97
CA ILE A 189 18.44 3.65 20.54
C ILE A 189 19.86 4.15 20.25
N SER A 190 20.80 3.23 20.07
CA SER A 190 22.17 3.58 19.78
C SER A 190 22.12 4.21 18.40
N LEU A 191 22.28 5.53 18.35
CA LEU A 191 22.41 6.22 17.08
C LEU A 191 23.48 5.50 16.26
N PRO A 192 23.24 5.26 14.96
CA PRO A 192 24.22 4.61 14.12
C PRO A 192 25.53 5.40 14.15
N GLU A 193 26.65 4.70 14.23
CA GLU A 193 27.96 5.34 14.23
C GLU A 193 28.16 6.08 12.90
N LEU A 194 28.31 7.40 13.00
CA LEU A 194 28.54 8.29 11.86
C LEU A 194 30.05 8.48 11.71
N VAL A 195 30.62 7.96 10.63
CA VAL A 195 32.05 8.13 10.31
C VAL A 195 32.18 8.94 9.04
N MET A 196 33.01 9.97 9.06
CA MET A 196 33.35 10.73 7.86
C MET A 196 34.19 9.85 6.92
N ASP A 197 33.72 9.65 5.70
CA ASP A 197 34.40 8.90 4.64
C ASP A 197 34.59 9.83 3.43
N GLY A 198 35.64 10.64 3.49
CA GLY A 198 35.90 11.71 2.52
C GLY A 198 34.81 12.78 2.54
N ALA A 199 34.14 12.99 1.39
CA ALA A 199 33.08 13.97 1.22
C ALA A 199 31.68 13.47 1.65
N ASN A 200 31.57 12.23 2.13
CA ASN A 200 30.30 11.61 2.53
C ASN A 200 30.31 11.19 4.01
N ILE A 201 29.11 11.01 4.55
CA ILE A 201 28.89 10.50 5.90
C ILE A 201 28.51 9.03 5.78
N ARG A 202 29.32 8.16 6.38
CA ARG A 202 29.07 6.73 6.42
C ARG A 202 28.22 6.39 7.64
N ILE A 203 27.09 5.75 7.41
CA ILE A 203 26.13 5.33 8.44
C ILE A 203 26.21 3.82 8.56
N ASN A 204 26.82 3.34 9.65
CA ASN A 204 27.26 1.95 9.81
C ASN A 204 28.26 1.52 8.70
N LYS A 205 28.73 0.28 8.73
CA LYS A 205 29.72 -0.24 7.76
C LYS A 205 29.22 -0.28 6.30
N SER A 206 27.93 -0.09 6.03
CA SER A 206 27.29 -0.46 4.76
C SER A 206 26.68 0.68 3.95
N MET A 207 26.54 1.89 4.48
CA MET A 207 25.83 2.97 3.77
C MET A 207 26.59 4.28 3.84
N SER A 208 26.59 5.04 2.74
CA SER A 208 27.25 6.33 2.61
C SER A 208 26.24 7.33 2.06
N ILE A 209 26.07 8.47 2.73
CA ILE A 209 25.15 9.54 2.33
C ILE A 209 25.90 10.86 2.16
N LYS A 210 25.38 11.73 1.30
CA LYS A 210 25.90 13.11 1.19
C LYS A 210 25.55 13.90 2.46
N PRO A 211 26.41 14.82 2.94
CA PRO A 211 26.15 15.59 4.16
C PRO A 211 24.80 16.33 4.13
N GLY A 212 24.41 16.90 2.98
CA GLY A 212 23.12 17.60 2.84
C GLY A 212 21.88 16.70 2.90
N LEU A 213 22.04 15.37 2.91
CA LEU A 213 20.92 14.41 3.04
C LEU A 213 20.83 13.79 4.44
N LEU A 214 21.72 14.18 5.37
CA LEU A 214 21.74 13.63 6.73
C LEU A 214 20.46 13.94 7.50
N GLU A 215 19.94 15.18 7.40
CA GLU A 215 18.71 15.56 8.09
C GLU A 215 17.49 14.78 7.56
N VAL A 216 17.42 14.58 6.23
CA VAL A 216 16.36 13.77 5.60
C VAL A 216 16.46 12.31 6.05
N TYR A 217 17.68 11.76 6.10
CA TYR A 217 17.92 10.41 6.60
C TYR A 217 17.47 10.25 8.06
N ASN A 218 17.88 11.18 8.94
CA ASN A 218 17.52 11.18 10.35
C ASN A 218 16.00 11.26 10.55
N MET A 219 15.30 12.07 9.76
CA MET A 219 13.85 12.19 9.82
C MET A 219 13.13 10.91 9.38
N VAL A 220 13.51 10.35 8.24
CA VAL A 220 12.79 9.20 7.65
C VAL A 220 13.13 7.89 8.36
N VAL A 221 14.39 7.71 8.77
CA VAL A 221 14.88 6.41 9.27
C VAL A 221 14.97 6.38 10.79
N CYS A 222 15.40 7.47 11.41
CA CYS A 222 15.56 7.55 12.86
C CYS A 222 14.36 8.22 13.55
N GLY A 223 13.42 8.81 12.79
CA GLY A 223 12.29 9.55 13.35
C GLY A 223 12.69 10.85 14.05
N ILE A 224 13.90 11.36 13.76
CA ILE A 224 14.46 12.58 14.35
C ILE A 224 14.19 13.72 13.38
N VAL A 225 13.30 14.64 13.73
CA VAL A 225 12.98 15.78 12.84
C VAL A 225 14.20 16.69 12.65
N PRO A 226 14.27 17.45 11.53
CA PRO A 226 15.32 18.42 11.31
C PRO A 226 15.41 19.43 12.46
N SER A 227 16.62 19.91 12.73
CA SER A 227 16.90 20.90 13.78
C SER A 227 16.03 22.16 13.65
N SER A 228 15.74 22.58 12.42
CA SER A 228 14.85 23.71 12.12
C SER A 228 13.41 23.55 12.63
N TRP A 229 12.95 22.32 12.87
CA TRP A 229 11.57 22.01 13.28
C TRP A 229 11.45 21.68 14.77
N GLU A 230 12.56 21.51 15.47
CA GLU A 230 12.61 21.06 16.85
C GLU A 230 11.74 21.93 17.78
N LYS A 231 11.84 23.26 17.63
CA LYS A 231 11.05 24.22 18.40
C LYS A 231 9.54 24.04 18.19
N ILE A 232 9.10 23.77 16.97
CA ILE A 232 7.69 23.58 16.62
C ILE A 232 7.12 22.35 17.32
N PHE A 233 7.89 21.26 17.42
CA PHE A 233 7.43 20.03 18.08
C PHE A 233 7.56 20.07 19.60
N ARG A 234 8.54 20.82 20.12
CA ARG A 234 8.69 21.06 21.56
C ARG A 234 7.50 21.85 22.12
N ASP A 235 7.11 22.91 21.43
CA ASP A 235 6.11 23.89 21.86
C ASP A 235 4.65 23.46 21.57
N ARG A 236 4.43 22.26 21.01
CA ARG A 236 3.10 21.72 20.72
C ARG A 236 2.48 21.04 21.93
N ASP A 237 1.33 21.54 22.38
CA ASP A 237 0.60 21.01 23.53
C ASP A 237 -0.20 19.72 23.24
N ASP A 238 -0.38 19.40 21.96
CA ASP A 238 -1.16 18.24 21.51
C ASP A 238 -0.33 16.94 21.38
N ILE A 239 0.96 17.01 21.70
CA ILE A 239 1.89 15.86 21.66
C ILE A 239 2.28 15.52 23.10
N ASP A 240 2.08 14.26 23.48
CA ASP A 240 2.41 13.74 24.81
C ASP A 240 3.92 13.82 25.11
N ASP A 241 4.29 14.17 26.34
CA ASP A 241 5.68 14.37 26.75
C ASP A 241 6.51 13.09 26.59
N THR A 242 5.90 11.91 26.74
CA THR A 242 6.57 10.62 26.48
C THR A 242 6.98 10.47 25.01
N GLN A 243 6.20 11.04 24.08
CA GLN A 243 6.51 11.06 22.65
C GLN A 243 7.59 12.11 22.34
N LYS A 244 7.55 13.27 23.01
CA LYS A 244 8.60 14.29 22.92
C LYS A 244 9.95 13.77 23.41
N ILE A 245 9.98 13.04 24.53
CA ILE A 245 11.19 12.42 25.09
C ILE A 245 11.73 11.33 24.14
N LYS A 246 10.87 10.43 23.64
CA LYS A 246 11.29 9.37 22.71
C LYS A 246 11.88 9.88 21.41
N ALA A 247 11.41 11.03 20.94
CA ALA A 247 11.88 11.67 19.73
C ALA A 247 13.03 12.68 19.97
N GLY A 248 13.48 12.83 21.22
CA GLY A 248 14.65 13.65 21.59
C GLY A 248 14.38 15.15 21.71
N TYR A 249 13.12 15.58 21.83
CA TYR A 249 12.73 17.00 21.82
C TYR A 249 12.70 17.68 23.18
N SER A 250 12.60 16.90 24.26
CA SER A 250 12.90 17.41 25.59
C SER A 250 14.39 17.25 25.81
N SER A 251 15.13 18.36 25.75
CA SER A 251 16.48 18.42 26.28
C SER A 251 16.51 17.77 27.65
N GLN A 252 17.55 16.99 27.91
CA GLN A 252 18.03 16.72 29.26
C GLN A 252 18.09 18.06 30.02
N LEU A 253 17.06 18.30 30.82
CA LEU A 253 16.97 19.20 31.97
C LEU A 253 16.41 18.23 33.02
N ASP A 254 17.19 17.41 33.72
CA ASP A 254 18.41 17.71 34.47
C ASP A 254 19.40 16.54 34.43
N ARG A 255 20.63 16.79 33.96
CA ARG A 255 21.87 16.17 34.46
C ARG A 255 23.04 17.10 34.22
#